data_AF-A0A934M2S3-F1
#
_entry.id   AF-A0A934M2S3-F1
#
_cell.length_a   1.000
_cell.length_b   1.000
_cell.length_c   1.000
_cell.angle_alpha   90.00
_cell.angle_beta   90.00
_cell.angle_gamma   90.00
#
_symmetry.space_group_name_H-M   'P 1'
#
loop_
_entity.id
_entity.type
_entity.pdbx_description
1 polymer ?
#
loop_
_entity_poly.entity_id
_entity_poly.type
_entity_poly.pdbx_seq_one_letter_code
_entity_poly.pdbx_strand_id
1 'polypeptide(L)'
;MRKKFKLSFLLSLIIALLLSIFTGCSKTSEPPTHWIGAWNGSATDFTFFQLDYKNQTLRTVVTSTFGGSKERIKISNEFGAEPIKIGAVSFGIVNSDGTISKGSQKTLTFNGESDVTIEKGAFVWSDLFEVNIKALDKVAVSIYIPNEVKNITGACEGAESYYSQEGNFTNSVDTQKDFKPIGINGVPKVSPFFTSIEVMTPKKNGSIIAFGDSITTLSWPDYLAKELNDANIKNLSVIGEAIGGNRILNDSESKLHGLFGPSGISRFEKAITDHEGAKYVVVLEGVNDIMHTGPGGPAPASEIVTKDQIITGLKKYIELAHEHNLKIYGATIMPFKGYEVYADELDIKRKEVNEWIRTSGKFDGVIDFDKATLDPNNPSRLLPRYDSGDHLHPSDAGGEAMAKAIDLKFFSGN
;
A
#
# COMPACT_ATOMS: atom_id res chain seq x y z
N MET A 1 -68.55 18.35 63.53
CA MET A 1 -68.62 18.56 62.06
C MET A 1 -67.50 19.49 61.61
N ARG A 2 -66.41 18.94 61.07
CA ARG A 2 -65.26 19.65 60.50
C ARG A 2 -65.32 19.50 58.97
N LYS A 3 -65.15 20.58 58.21
CA LYS A 3 -64.83 20.53 56.77
C LYS A 3 -63.41 21.10 56.58
N LYS A 4 -62.44 20.20 56.43
CA LYS A 4 -61.15 20.44 55.77
C LYS A 4 -61.16 19.56 54.53
N PHE A 5 -60.99 20.10 53.33
CA PHE A 5 -60.39 19.42 52.17
C PHE A 5 -60.47 20.36 50.96
N LYS A 6 -59.29 20.75 50.44
CA LYS A 6 -58.92 20.93 49.01
C LYS A 6 -57.68 21.84 48.92
N LEU A 7 -56.52 21.28 49.20
CA LEU A 7 -55.22 21.88 48.85
C LEU A 7 -54.15 20.83 48.49
N SER A 8 -54.55 19.65 48.00
CA SER A 8 -53.63 18.53 47.73
C SER A 8 -53.58 18.09 46.25
N PHE A 9 -54.34 18.71 45.36
CA PHE A 9 -54.40 18.26 43.95
C PHE A 9 -53.63 19.14 42.96
N LEU A 10 -53.14 20.31 43.37
CA LEU A 10 -52.40 21.22 42.47
C LEU A 10 -50.88 21.04 42.56
N LEU A 11 -50.34 20.44 43.63
CA LEU A 11 -48.89 20.28 43.81
C LEU A 11 -48.34 19.02 43.10
N SER A 12 -49.17 18.00 42.89
CA SER A 12 -48.77 16.76 42.20
C SER A 12 -48.68 16.90 40.68
N LEU A 13 -49.37 17.89 40.09
CA LEU A 13 -49.30 18.13 38.64
C LEU A 13 -48.06 18.94 38.24
N ILE A 14 -47.51 19.76 39.14
CA ILE A 14 -46.33 20.59 38.85
C ILE A 14 -45.03 19.78 39.00
N ILE A 15 -44.99 18.79 39.88
CA ILE A 15 -43.82 17.89 40.00
C ILE A 15 -43.77 16.90 38.82
N ALA A 16 -44.92 16.48 38.27
CA ALA A 16 -44.96 15.65 37.06
C ALA A 16 -44.58 16.41 35.78
N LEU A 17 -44.77 17.74 35.74
CA LEU A 17 -44.40 18.59 34.60
C LEU A 17 -42.94 19.08 34.65
N LEU A 18 -42.26 18.94 35.79
CA LEU A 18 -40.83 19.27 35.95
C LEU A 18 -39.89 18.08 35.71
N LEU A 19 -40.42 16.86 35.54
CA LEU A 19 -39.65 15.64 35.24
C LEU A 19 -39.63 15.26 33.74
N SER A 20 -40.27 16.05 32.87
CA SER A 20 -40.31 15.83 31.41
C SER A 20 -39.35 16.72 30.62
N ILE A 21 -38.49 17.50 31.28
CA ILE A 21 -37.35 18.19 30.67
C ILE A 21 -36.05 17.48 31.06
N PHE A 22 -36.02 16.15 30.94
CA PHE A 22 -34.79 15.52 30.47
C PHE A 22 -34.81 15.70 28.96
N THR A 23 -34.30 16.85 28.50
CA THR A 23 -33.75 16.96 27.16
C THR A 23 -32.87 15.74 26.99
N GLY A 24 -33.36 14.75 26.23
CA GLY A 24 -32.54 13.66 25.78
C GLY A 24 -31.34 14.32 25.12
N CYS A 25 -30.18 14.25 25.78
CA CYS A 25 -28.91 14.35 25.09
C CYS A 25 -28.98 13.21 24.08
N SER A 26 -29.50 13.51 22.89
CA SER A 26 -29.32 12.66 21.74
C SER A 26 -27.82 12.61 21.61
N LYS A 27 -27.19 11.54 22.14
CA LYS A 27 -25.82 11.20 21.77
C LYS A 27 -25.88 11.20 20.25
N THR A 28 -25.33 12.24 19.63
CA THR A 28 -25.08 12.23 18.19
C THR A 28 -24.30 10.95 17.99
N SER A 29 -24.94 9.93 17.42
CA SER A 29 -24.28 8.67 17.13
C SER A 29 -23.07 9.06 16.29
N GLU A 30 -21.87 8.77 16.78
CA GLU A 30 -20.67 9.02 15.99
C GLU A 30 -20.89 8.37 14.62
N PRO A 31 -20.57 9.08 13.52
CA PRO A 31 -20.74 8.52 12.19
C PRO A 31 -20.01 7.17 12.15
N PRO A 32 -20.61 6.14 11.53
CA PRO A 32 -20.00 4.83 11.50
C PRO A 32 -18.59 4.93 10.92
N THR A 33 -17.63 4.27 11.58
CA THR A 33 -16.22 4.27 11.21
C THR A 33 -15.81 2.92 10.63
N HIS A 34 -14.67 2.92 9.95
CA HIS A 34 -13.97 1.74 9.44
C HIS A 34 -12.46 2.00 9.38
N TRP A 35 -11.68 0.96 9.11
CA TRP A 35 -10.26 1.13 8.82
C TRP A 35 -10.03 1.34 7.33
N ILE A 36 -9.12 2.27 6.99
CA ILE A 36 -8.59 2.39 5.62
C ILE A 36 -7.07 2.39 5.64
N GLY A 37 -6.46 1.82 4.62
CA GLY A 37 -5.00 1.84 4.46
C GLY A 37 -4.50 3.27 4.24
N ALA A 38 -3.48 3.65 5.00
CA ALA A 38 -2.74 4.90 4.81
C ALA A 38 -1.35 4.65 4.20
N TRP A 39 -0.87 3.41 4.27
CA TRP A 39 0.25 2.90 3.49
C TRP A 39 0.14 1.38 3.45
N ASN A 40 0.57 0.75 2.36
CA ASN A 40 0.63 -0.71 2.24
C ASN A 40 1.78 -1.11 1.33
N GLY A 41 2.46 -2.19 1.69
CA GLY A 41 3.43 -2.87 0.85
C GLY A 41 3.07 -4.35 0.75
N SER A 42 2.88 -4.86 -0.47
CA SER A 42 2.57 -6.27 -0.70
C SER A 42 3.79 -7.12 -0.36
N ALA A 43 3.63 -8.01 0.62
CA ALA A 43 4.71 -8.85 1.08
C ALA A 43 4.99 -9.98 0.08
N THR A 44 6.27 -10.35 -0.04
CA THR A 44 6.76 -11.53 -0.75
C THR A 44 7.89 -12.19 0.03
N ASP A 45 8.36 -13.32 -0.48
CA ASP A 45 9.53 -14.02 0.05
C ASP A 45 10.83 -13.36 -0.42
N PHE A 46 11.60 -12.82 0.52
CA PHE A 46 12.87 -12.13 0.29
C PHE A 46 14.09 -12.99 0.66
N THR A 47 13.91 -14.31 0.79
CA THR A 47 15.00 -15.27 0.96
C THR A 47 16.10 -15.09 -0.08
N PHE A 48 15.74 -14.69 -1.30
CA PHE A 48 16.70 -14.42 -2.39
C PHE A 48 17.80 -13.42 -1.98
N PHE A 49 17.48 -12.43 -1.13
CA PHE A 49 18.45 -11.39 -0.70
C PHE A 49 19.32 -11.80 0.49
N GLN A 50 19.02 -12.92 1.16
CA GLN A 50 19.79 -13.41 2.33
C GLN A 50 19.97 -12.35 3.43
N LEU A 51 18.90 -11.59 3.69
CA LEU A 51 18.89 -10.55 4.72
C LEU A 51 18.62 -11.19 6.09
N ASP A 52 19.69 -11.45 6.83
CA ASP A 52 19.62 -12.02 8.19
C ASP A 52 19.68 -10.92 9.26
N TYR A 53 18.82 -11.02 10.27
CA TYR A 53 18.79 -10.09 11.40
C TYR A 53 18.90 -10.84 12.73
N LYS A 54 19.65 -10.26 13.68
CA LYS A 54 19.80 -10.83 15.02
C LYS A 54 20.12 -9.73 16.02
N ASN A 55 19.33 -9.66 17.09
CA ASN A 55 19.52 -8.65 18.15
C ASN A 55 19.60 -7.24 17.55
N GLN A 56 18.69 -6.85 16.66
CA GLN A 56 18.76 -5.58 15.93
C GLN A 56 17.40 -4.92 15.83
N THR A 57 17.39 -3.59 15.69
CA THR A 57 16.18 -2.83 15.39
C THR A 57 16.16 -2.43 13.93
N LEU A 58 15.07 -2.76 13.26
CA LEU A 58 14.78 -2.37 11.88
C LEU A 58 13.88 -1.15 11.92
N ARG A 59 14.30 -0.05 11.31
CA ARG A 59 13.48 1.15 11.14
C ARG A 59 13.05 1.24 9.69
N THR A 60 11.75 1.38 9.45
CA THR A 60 11.19 1.60 8.12
C THR A 60 10.45 2.92 8.10
N VAL A 61 10.84 3.80 7.18
CA VAL A 61 10.23 5.11 6.94
C VAL A 61 9.37 5.04 5.69
N VAL A 62 8.11 5.46 5.80
CA VAL A 62 7.14 5.47 4.70
C VAL A 62 6.38 6.80 4.68
N THR A 63 5.75 7.12 3.55
CA THR A 63 4.86 8.27 3.43
C THR A 63 3.43 7.82 3.67
N SER A 64 2.76 8.40 4.67
CA SER A 64 1.34 8.15 4.88
C SER A 64 0.52 8.90 3.81
N THR A 65 -0.28 8.21 3.02
CA THR A 65 -1.15 8.84 2.01
C THR A 65 -2.46 9.36 2.59
N PHE A 66 -2.75 9.06 3.86
CA PHE A 66 -3.94 9.52 4.57
C PHE A 66 -3.61 10.07 5.96
N GLY A 67 -4.48 10.94 6.47
CA GLY A 67 -4.35 11.55 7.79
C GLY A 67 -5.36 10.98 8.79
N GLY A 68 -5.00 10.99 10.08
CA GLY A 68 -5.80 10.42 11.16
C GLY A 68 -5.22 10.67 12.53
N SER A 69 -5.88 10.14 13.55
CA SER A 69 -5.44 10.20 14.95
C SER A 69 -5.60 8.87 15.69
N LYS A 70 -5.90 7.81 14.95
CA LYS A 70 -6.22 6.47 15.46
C LYS A 70 -5.70 5.48 14.43
N GLU A 71 -4.54 4.93 14.73
CA GLU A 71 -3.75 4.12 13.82
C GLU A 71 -3.61 2.69 14.33
N ARG A 72 -3.34 1.77 13.41
CA ARG A 72 -2.78 0.45 13.68
C ARG A 72 -1.79 0.08 12.58
N ILE A 73 -0.85 -0.81 12.89
CA ILE A 73 0.10 -1.32 11.90
C ILE A 73 0.02 -2.84 11.76
N LYS A 74 0.38 -3.35 10.59
CA LYS A 74 0.51 -4.79 10.31
C LYS A 74 1.97 -5.20 10.23
N ILE A 75 2.33 -6.21 11.00
CA ILE A 75 3.62 -6.90 10.93
C ILE A 75 3.34 -8.33 10.44
N SER A 76 4.04 -8.75 9.38
CA SER A 76 3.79 -10.01 8.69
C SER A 76 5.00 -10.93 8.73
N ASN A 77 4.73 -12.21 8.97
CA ASN A 77 5.63 -13.36 8.80
C ASN A 77 5.05 -14.36 7.78
N GLU A 78 4.25 -13.86 6.83
CA GLU A 78 3.49 -14.65 5.85
C GLU A 78 4.38 -15.58 5.01
N PHE A 79 5.59 -15.15 4.68
CA PHE A 79 6.58 -15.93 3.93
C PHE A 79 7.73 -16.46 4.80
N GLY A 80 7.65 -16.28 6.12
CA GLY A 80 8.66 -16.80 7.04
C GLY A 80 8.58 -18.31 7.20
N ALA A 81 9.75 -18.96 7.35
CA ALA A 81 9.84 -20.40 7.56
C ALA A 81 9.61 -20.83 9.03
N GLU A 82 9.87 -19.93 9.97
CA GLU A 82 9.84 -20.19 11.42
C GLU A 82 9.08 -19.07 12.16
N PRO A 83 8.58 -19.32 13.38
CA PRO A 83 8.01 -18.26 14.21
C PRO A 83 9.04 -17.16 14.51
N ILE A 84 8.63 -15.89 14.38
CA ILE A 84 9.49 -14.75 14.69
C ILE A 84 9.06 -14.08 15.99
N LYS A 85 10.03 -13.73 16.84
CA LYS A 85 9.78 -12.91 18.02
C LYS A 85 9.98 -11.44 17.68
N ILE A 86 8.97 -10.62 17.96
CA ILE A 86 9.06 -9.17 17.95
C ILE A 86 9.21 -8.71 19.40
N GLY A 87 10.33 -8.07 19.74
CA GLY A 87 10.67 -7.73 21.13
C GLY A 87 10.20 -6.36 21.59
N ALA A 88 10.04 -5.41 20.67
CA ALA A 88 9.47 -4.08 20.93
C ALA A 88 9.15 -3.41 19.59
N VAL A 89 8.15 -2.54 19.57
CA VAL A 89 7.81 -1.75 18.38
C VAL A 89 7.53 -0.30 18.76
N SER A 90 7.97 0.64 17.94
CA SER A 90 7.60 2.05 18.06
C SER A 90 7.18 2.66 16.74
N PHE A 91 6.36 3.71 16.82
CA PHE A 91 5.90 4.54 15.71
C PHE A 91 6.22 6.01 16.00
N GLY A 92 6.51 6.82 14.98
CA GLY A 92 6.58 8.27 15.12
C GLY A 92 6.65 9.03 13.80
N ILE A 93 6.30 10.31 13.82
CA ILE A 93 6.41 11.22 12.66
C ILE A 93 7.87 11.62 12.47
N VAL A 94 8.33 11.61 11.22
CA VAL A 94 9.69 11.97 10.82
C VAL A 94 9.74 13.44 10.41
N ASN A 95 10.62 14.20 11.04
CA ASN A 95 10.92 15.58 10.69
C ASN A 95 11.76 15.66 9.41
N SER A 96 11.84 16.85 8.81
CA SER A 96 12.64 17.09 7.60
C SER A 96 14.15 16.81 7.77
N ASP A 97 14.65 16.82 9.01
CA ASP A 97 16.05 16.49 9.34
C ASP A 97 16.29 14.98 9.55
N GLY A 98 15.25 14.14 9.40
CA GLY A 98 15.33 12.69 9.58
C GLY A 98 15.14 12.22 11.03
N THR A 99 14.91 13.13 11.98
CA THR A 99 14.64 12.79 13.38
C THR A 99 13.16 12.49 13.63
N ILE A 100 12.86 11.71 14.67
CA ILE A 100 11.50 11.48 15.14
C ILE A 100 11.03 12.69 15.95
N SER A 101 9.85 13.20 15.61
CA SER A 101 9.19 14.27 16.37
C SER A 101 8.86 13.77 17.78
N LYS A 102 9.48 14.39 18.80
CA LYS A 102 9.45 13.95 20.20
C LYS A 102 8.04 13.69 20.76
N GLY A 103 7.05 14.47 20.35
CA GLY A 103 5.67 14.34 20.83
C GLY A 103 4.84 13.25 20.12
N SER A 104 5.36 12.70 19.02
CA SER A 104 4.66 11.72 18.19
C SER A 104 5.08 10.28 18.47
N GLN A 105 6.18 10.06 19.19
CA GLN A 105 6.71 8.72 19.41
C GLN A 105 5.79 7.92 20.34
N LYS A 106 5.39 6.72 19.88
CA LYS A 106 4.56 5.79 20.62
C LYS A 106 5.19 4.41 20.62
N THR A 107 5.27 3.79 21.79
CA THR A 107 5.49 2.34 21.90
C THR A 107 4.17 1.65 21.56
N LEU A 108 4.24 0.64 20.71
CA LEU A 108 3.07 -0.12 20.30
C LEU A 108 2.95 -1.39 21.13
N THR A 109 1.71 -1.86 21.28
CA THR A 109 1.39 -3.11 21.99
C THR A 109 0.61 -4.05 21.09
N PHE A 110 0.53 -5.32 21.50
CA PHE A 110 -0.19 -6.39 20.84
C PHE A 110 -1.00 -7.15 21.89
N ASN A 111 -2.33 -6.96 21.90
CA ASN A 111 -3.21 -7.46 22.96
C ASN A 111 -2.77 -7.00 24.37
N GLY A 112 -2.28 -5.76 24.49
CA GLY A 112 -1.80 -5.16 25.73
C GLY A 112 -0.34 -5.46 26.09
N GLU A 113 0.32 -6.37 25.38
CA GLU A 113 1.71 -6.74 25.63
C GLU A 113 2.69 -5.96 24.74
N SER A 114 3.91 -5.70 25.24
CA SER A 114 4.94 -4.96 24.50
C SER A 114 5.65 -5.76 23.40
N ASP A 115 5.48 -7.07 23.42
CA ASP A 115 6.16 -8.04 22.55
C ASP A 115 5.18 -9.11 22.07
N VAL A 116 5.50 -9.74 20.94
CA VAL A 116 4.62 -10.74 20.31
C VAL A 116 5.43 -11.76 19.54
N THR A 117 4.97 -13.01 19.51
CA THR A 117 5.49 -14.03 18.59
C THR A 117 4.51 -14.17 17.43
N ILE A 118 5.02 -14.07 16.21
CA ILE A 118 4.23 -14.25 14.98
C ILE A 118 4.61 -15.61 14.41
N GLU A 119 3.65 -16.53 14.38
CA GLU A 119 3.85 -17.86 13.80
C GLU A 119 4.21 -17.79 12.31
N LYS A 120 4.80 -18.87 11.78
CA LYS A 120 5.06 -18.97 10.34
C LYS A 120 3.76 -18.86 9.53
N GLY A 121 3.79 -18.11 8.43
CA GLY A 121 2.61 -17.91 7.61
C GLY A 121 1.54 -16.99 8.23
N ALA A 122 1.84 -16.34 9.36
CA ALA A 122 0.90 -15.48 10.07
C ALA A 122 1.30 -14.00 10.00
N PHE A 123 0.37 -13.14 10.41
CA PHE A 123 0.60 -11.72 10.63
C PHE A 123 -0.10 -11.29 11.92
N VAL A 124 0.24 -10.10 12.41
CA VAL A 124 -0.41 -9.48 13.56
C VAL A 124 -0.67 -7.99 13.30
N TRP A 125 -1.79 -7.49 13.83
CA TRP A 125 -2.06 -6.07 13.94
C TRP A 125 -1.65 -5.57 15.33
N SER A 126 -1.06 -4.39 15.42
CA SER A 126 -0.91 -3.72 16.71
C SER A 126 -2.28 -3.40 17.31
N ASP A 127 -2.31 -3.18 18.62
CA ASP A 127 -3.40 -2.46 19.24
C ASP A 127 -3.51 -1.04 18.64
N LEU A 128 -4.67 -0.42 18.80
CA LEU A 128 -4.88 0.97 18.39
C LEU A 128 -3.97 1.89 19.18
N PHE A 129 -3.30 2.80 18.49
CA PHE A 129 -2.54 3.90 19.09
C PHE A 129 -2.98 5.24 18.49
N GLU A 130 -2.62 6.35 19.15
CA GLU A 130 -3.07 7.68 18.76
C GLU A 130 -1.86 8.59 18.45
N VAL A 131 -1.67 8.90 17.17
CA VAL A 131 -0.73 9.90 16.66
C VAL A 131 -1.42 10.72 15.58
N ASN A 132 -1.45 12.04 15.73
CA ASN A 132 -2.06 12.92 14.72
C ASN A 132 -1.17 13.00 13.47
N ILE A 133 -1.36 12.08 12.52
CA ILE A 133 -0.68 12.08 11.23
C ILE A 133 -1.51 12.86 10.20
N LYS A 134 -0.83 13.58 9.31
CA LYS A 134 -1.44 14.21 8.13
C LYS A 134 -1.11 13.39 6.89
N ALA A 135 -1.96 13.52 5.87
CA ALA A 135 -1.59 13.01 4.55
C ALA A 135 -0.27 13.65 4.10
N LEU A 136 0.60 12.82 3.52
CA LEU A 136 1.97 13.09 3.10
C LEU A 136 3.00 13.26 4.24
N ASP A 137 2.62 13.03 5.50
CA ASP A 137 3.61 12.94 6.57
C ASP A 137 4.48 11.68 6.36
N LYS A 138 5.79 11.84 6.53
CA LYS A 138 6.70 10.70 6.68
C LYS A 138 6.58 10.15 8.10
N VAL A 139 6.47 8.84 8.23
CA VAL A 139 6.36 8.14 9.51
C VAL A 139 7.36 7.00 9.56
N ALA A 140 7.88 6.72 10.75
CA ALA A 140 8.82 5.63 10.99
C ALA A 140 8.21 4.58 11.90
N VAL A 141 8.35 3.31 11.52
CA VAL A 141 8.10 2.15 12.37
C VAL A 141 9.44 1.52 12.70
N SER A 142 9.75 1.36 13.99
CA SER A 142 10.96 0.66 14.45
C SER A 142 10.58 -0.66 15.11
N ILE A 143 11.08 -1.79 14.61
CA ILE A 143 10.79 -3.15 15.06
C ILE A 143 12.07 -3.77 15.60
N TYR A 144 12.09 -4.14 16.88
CA TYR A 144 13.22 -4.84 17.49
C TYR A 144 13.08 -6.36 17.34
N ILE A 145 14.10 -6.98 16.75
CA ILE A 145 14.23 -8.40 16.49
C ILE A 145 15.29 -8.98 17.44
N PRO A 146 14.90 -9.56 18.60
CA PRO A 146 15.84 -10.03 19.62
C PRO A 146 16.57 -11.32 19.22
N ASN A 147 15.91 -12.18 18.45
CA ASN A 147 16.43 -13.49 18.07
C ASN A 147 16.93 -13.48 16.61
N GLU A 148 17.67 -14.51 16.22
CA GLU A 148 18.11 -14.69 14.84
C GLU A 148 16.91 -15.04 13.96
N VAL A 149 16.75 -14.30 12.86
CA VAL A 149 15.74 -14.56 11.82
C VAL A 149 16.48 -14.66 10.49
N LYS A 150 16.25 -15.79 9.80
CA LYS A 150 16.73 -16.09 8.45
C LYS A 150 15.51 -16.28 7.57
N ASN A 151 15.58 -15.81 6.32
CA ASN A 151 14.48 -15.81 5.36
C ASN A 151 13.35 -14.86 5.77
N ILE A 152 13.26 -13.72 5.09
CA ILE A 152 12.41 -12.62 5.54
C ILE A 152 11.19 -12.45 4.64
N THR A 153 10.08 -12.08 5.28
CA THR A 153 8.93 -11.46 4.61
C THR A 153 9.23 -9.97 4.43
N GLY A 154 8.96 -9.42 3.25
CA GLY A 154 9.08 -7.99 3.02
C GLY A 154 8.40 -7.53 1.74
N ALA A 155 8.21 -6.22 1.59
CA ALA A 155 7.75 -5.61 0.35
C ALA A 155 8.86 -4.77 -0.28
N CYS A 156 8.84 -4.64 -1.61
CA CYS A 156 9.83 -3.87 -2.38
C CYS A 156 9.37 -2.42 -2.52
N GLU A 157 10.32 -1.49 -2.42
CA GLU A 157 10.18 -0.07 -2.75
C GLU A 157 9.05 0.64 -1.97
N GLY A 158 8.85 1.94 -2.19
CA GLY A 158 7.90 2.75 -1.40
C GLY A 158 8.25 2.93 0.09
N ALA A 159 9.45 2.50 0.50
CA ALA A 159 9.95 2.57 1.88
C ALA A 159 11.46 2.82 1.94
N GLU A 160 11.92 3.50 3.00
CA GLU A 160 13.33 3.66 3.34
C GLU A 160 13.61 2.91 4.65
N SER A 161 14.34 1.80 4.56
CA SER A 161 14.63 0.97 5.73
C SER A 161 16.08 1.00 6.17
N TYR A 162 16.27 0.82 7.46
CA TYR A 162 17.54 0.93 8.15
C TYR A 162 17.66 -0.13 9.25
N TYR A 163 18.87 -0.50 9.63
CA TYR A 163 19.15 -1.40 10.74
C TYR A 163 20.10 -0.74 11.75
N SER A 164 19.89 -1.01 13.04
CA SER A 164 20.74 -0.52 14.12
C SER A 164 21.99 -1.38 14.33
N GLN A 165 22.89 -0.93 15.20
CA GLN A 165 23.81 -1.84 15.89
C GLN A 165 23.02 -2.84 16.74
N GLU A 166 23.73 -3.80 17.36
CA GLU A 166 23.10 -4.76 18.25
C GLU A 166 22.34 -4.09 19.39
N GLY A 167 21.07 -4.45 19.57
CA GLY A 167 20.20 -4.02 20.66
C GLY A 167 18.86 -3.41 20.24
N ASN A 168 18.13 -2.98 21.26
CA ASN A 168 16.83 -2.34 21.13
C ASN A 168 16.99 -0.81 21.00
N PHE A 169 16.81 -0.30 19.78
CA PHE A 169 16.85 1.10 19.41
C PHE A 169 15.45 1.66 19.09
N THR A 170 14.37 0.99 19.49
CA THR A 170 12.99 1.47 19.23
C THR A 170 12.72 2.86 19.83
N ASN A 171 13.44 3.26 20.87
CA ASN A 171 13.35 4.59 21.47
C ASN A 171 14.31 5.63 20.86
N SER A 172 15.18 5.25 19.91
CA SER A 172 16.06 6.20 19.23
C SER A 172 15.23 7.20 18.42
N VAL A 173 15.64 8.47 18.43
CA VAL A 173 15.00 9.53 17.64
C VAL A 173 15.81 9.93 16.40
N ASP A 174 17.09 9.56 16.31
CA ASP A 174 17.98 10.03 15.25
C ASP A 174 18.36 8.86 14.32
N THR A 175 17.68 8.79 13.17
CA THR A 175 17.88 7.72 12.20
C THR A 175 19.30 7.73 11.61
N GLN A 176 19.85 8.91 11.32
CA GLN A 176 21.16 9.02 10.68
C GLN A 176 22.31 8.65 11.62
N LYS A 177 22.14 8.92 12.91
CA LYS A 177 23.14 8.60 13.93
C LYS A 177 23.14 7.13 14.32
N ASP A 178 21.96 6.55 14.54
CA ASP A 178 21.84 5.26 15.22
C ASP A 178 21.59 4.08 14.27
N PHE A 179 21.29 4.35 13.00
CA PHE A 179 20.97 3.32 12.01
C PHE A 179 21.80 3.44 10.73
N LYS A 180 21.93 2.31 10.03
CA LYS A 180 22.53 2.21 8.70
C LYS A 180 21.47 1.80 7.68
N PRO A 181 21.45 2.40 6.48
CA PRO A 181 20.46 2.06 5.46
C PRO A 181 20.61 0.61 4.99
N ILE A 182 19.45 -0.03 4.78
CA ILE A 182 19.28 -1.25 3.99
C ILE A 182 19.15 -0.81 2.53
N GLY A 183 19.60 -1.63 1.59
CA GLY A 183 19.47 -1.30 0.16
C GLY A 183 20.66 -0.55 -0.44
N ILE A 184 21.85 -0.61 0.18
CA ILE A 184 23.11 -0.12 -0.42
C ILE A 184 23.79 -1.25 -1.20
N ASN A 185 24.53 -0.90 -2.26
CA ASN A 185 25.33 -1.83 -3.09
C ASN A 185 24.51 -2.89 -3.85
N GLY A 186 23.35 -2.53 -4.39
CA GLY A 186 22.54 -3.40 -5.25
C GLY A 186 21.47 -4.23 -4.54
N VAL A 187 21.32 -4.08 -3.22
CA VAL A 187 20.15 -4.58 -2.48
C VAL A 187 18.98 -3.61 -2.74
N PRO A 188 17.75 -4.07 -3.02
CA PRO A 188 16.63 -3.17 -3.22
C PRO A 188 16.23 -2.44 -1.93
N LYS A 189 15.55 -1.30 -2.08
CA LYS A 189 14.80 -0.71 -0.98
C LYS A 189 13.66 -1.66 -0.60
N VAL A 190 13.53 -1.97 0.67
CA VAL A 190 12.61 -3.00 1.18
C VAL A 190 11.94 -2.54 2.46
N SER A 191 10.78 -3.10 2.81
CA SER A 191 10.15 -2.98 4.13
C SER A 191 10.10 -4.36 4.82
N PRO A 192 11.13 -4.74 5.62
CA PRO A 192 11.15 -6.04 6.29
C PRO A 192 10.03 -6.15 7.32
N PHE A 193 9.18 -7.17 7.20
CA PHE A 193 8.02 -7.52 8.06
C PHE A 193 6.89 -6.47 8.14
N PHE A 194 7.19 -5.18 8.05
CA PHE A 194 6.22 -4.10 8.09
C PHE A 194 5.50 -3.99 6.74
N THR A 195 4.18 -4.16 6.76
CA THR A 195 3.37 -4.31 5.53
C THR A 195 2.18 -3.37 5.43
N SER A 196 1.73 -2.74 6.51
CA SER A 196 0.60 -1.80 6.43
C SER A 196 0.52 -0.81 7.59
N ILE A 197 0.00 0.37 7.30
CA ILE A 197 -0.58 1.32 8.26
C ILE A 197 -2.05 1.48 7.88
N GLU A 198 -2.94 1.38 8.87
CA GLU A 198 -4.33 1.73 8.71
C GLU A 198 -4.76 2.83 9.68
N VAL A 199 -5.71 3.64 9.23
CA VAL A 199 -6.31 4.74 9.99
C VAL A 199 -7.80 4.51 10.14
N MET A 200 -8.30 4.66 11.37
CA MET A 200 -9.73 4.62 11.66
C MET A 200 -10.38 5.92 11.21
N THR A 201 -11.44 5.84 10.42
CA THR A 201 -12.02 7.02 9.77
C THR A 201 -13.53 6.87 9.51
N PRO A 202 -14.31 7.95 9.31
CA PRO A 202 -15.71 7.84 8.93
C PRO A 202 -15.90 7.15 7.58
N LYS A 203 -16.93 6.30 7.44
CA LYS A 203 -17.23 5.47 6.25
C LYS A 203 -17.36 6.21 4.90
N LYS A 204 -17.43 7.54 4.90
CA LYS A 204 -17.41 8.35 3.66
C LYS A 204 -16.03 8.34 2.98
N ASN A 205 -14.98 8.06 3.74
CA ASN A 205 -13.62 7.98 3.23
C ASN A 205 -13.36 6.60 2.62
N GLY A 206 -12.24 6.44 1.93
CA GLY A 206 -11.88 5.16 1.30
C GLY A 206 -10.47 5.17 0.73
N SER A 207 -10.13 4.12 -0.02
CA SER A 207 -8.82 3.94 -0.62
C SER A 207 -8.89 3.69 -2.12
N ILE A 208 -7.87 4.19 -2.81
CA ILE A 208 -7.50 3.80 -4.18
C ILE A 208 -6.37 2.78 -4.06
N ILE A 209 -6.59 1.59 -4.63
CA ILE A 209 -5.57 0.55 -4.71
C ILE A 209 -4.79 0.74 -6.01
N ALA A 210 -3.48 0.95 -5.90
CA ALA A 210 -2.55 0.88 -7.01
C ALA A 210 -2.03 -0.57 -7.12
N PHE A 211 -2.65 -1.36 -8.00
CA PHE A 211 -2.31 -2.77 -8.19
C PHE A 211 -1.37 -2.93 -9.39
N GLY A 212 -0.30 -3.71 -9.23
CA GLY A 212 0.61 -3.92 -10.35
C GLY A 212 1.92 -4.61 -10.02
N ASP A 213 2.92 -4.28 -10.83
CA ASP A 213 4.28 -4.82 -10.75
C ASP A 213 5.31 -3.79 -10.22
N SER A 214 6.61 -3.97 -10.50
CA SER A 214 7.68 -3.10 -10.04
C SER A 214 7.51 -1.63 -10.48
N ILE A 215 6.84 -1.35 -11.59
CA ILE A 215 6.58 0.04 -11.97
C ILE A 215 5.64 0.71 -10.96
N THR A 216 4.74 -0.07 -10.36
CA THR A 216 3.79 0.40 -9.34
C THR A 216 4.37 0.43 -7.93
N THR A 217 5.49 -0.25 -7.67
CA THR A 217 6.20 -0.11 -6.39
C THR A 217 7.02 1.19 -6.29
N LEU A 218 7.20 1.90 -7.42
CA LEU A 218 7.90 3.19 -7.51
C LEU A 218 7.00 4.39 -7.15
N SER A 219 7.36 5.60 -7.58
CA SER A 219 6.83 6.85 -7.03
C SER A 219 5.49 7.32 -7.58
N TRP A 220 4.92 6.70 -8.63
CA TRP A 220 3.65 7.20 -9.20
C TRP A 220 2.46 7.15 -8.23
N PRO A 221 2.27 6.13 -7.35
CA PRO A 221 1.19 6.14 -6.37
C PRO A 221 1.37 7.24 -5.31
N ASP A 222 2.60 7.51 -4.89
CA ASP A 222 2.92 8.61 -3.96
C ASP A 222 2.60 9.97 -4.60
N TYR A 223 2.93 10.16 -5.88
CA TYR A 223 2.54 11.37 -6.62
C TYR A 223 1.02 11.45 -6.81
N LEU A 224 0.30 10.33 -7.00
CA LEU A 224 -1.16 10.37 -7.03
C LEU A 224 -1.74 10.84 -5.67
N ALA A 225 -1.20 10.35 -4.55
CA ALA A 225 -1.60 10.83 -3.22
C ALA A 225 -1.35 12.35 -3.09
N LYS A 226 -0.24 12.84 -3.64
CA LYS A 226 0.07 14.27 -3.69
C LYS A 226 -0.93 15.06 -4.55
N GLU A 227 -1.25 14.59 -5.75
CA GLU A 227 -2.23 15.24 -6.64
C GLU A 227 -3.63 15.31 -6.00
N LEU A 228 -4.07 14.25 -5.33
CA LEU A 228 -5.32 14.26 -4.55
C LEU A 228 -5.27 15.29 -3.42
N ASN A 229 -4.16 15.34 -2.69
CA ASN A 229 -3.97 16.28 -1.60
C ASN A 229 -4.01 17.74 -2.10
N ASP A 230 -3.33 18.04 -3.21
CA ASP A 230 -3.27 19.38 -3.82
C ASP A 230 -4.62 19.80 -4.43
N ALA A 231 -5.38 18.83 -4.98
CA ALA A 231 -6.76 19.02 -5.43
C ALA A 231 -7.79 19.09 -4.29
N ASN A 232 -7.35 19.04 -3.03
CA ASN A 232 -8.19 19.04 -1.83
C ASN A 232 -9.19 17.86 -1.75
N ILE A 233 -8.85 16.73 -2.36
CA ILE A 233 -9.59 15.46 -2.23
C ILE A 233 -9.03 14.74 -1.00
N LYS A 234 -9.64 14.97 0.17
CA LYS A 234 -9.15 14.50 1.49
C LYS A 234 -9.83 13.23 2.00
N ASN A 235 -10.76 12.68 1.22
CA ASN A 235 -11.54 11.50 1.61
C ASN A 235 -11.01 10.21 0.98
N LEU A 236 -9.86 10.24 0.29
CA LEU A 236 -9.26 9.10 -0.36
C LEU A 236 -7.78 8.98 0.01
N SER A 237 -7.37 7.76 0.35
CA SER A 237 -5.97 7.37 0.42
C SER A 237 -5.53 6.67 -0.86
N VAL A 238 -4.21 6.52 -1.04
CA VAL A 238 -3.62 5.67 -2.09
C VAL A 238 -2.77 4.61 -1.42
N ILE A 239 -2.96 3.35 -1.78
CA ILE A 239 -2.19 2.23 -1.22
C ILE A 239 -1.66 1.35 -2.34
N GLY A 240 -0.42 0.85 -2.16
CA GLY A 240 0.21 -0.06 -3.11
C GLY A 240 -0.21 -1.50 -2.85
N GLU A 241 -0.66 -2.18 -3.91
CA GLU A 241 -0.80 -3.63 -3.98
C GLU A 241 0.06 -4.18 -5.13
N ALA A 242 1.35 -3.86 -5.08
CA ALA A 242 2.29 -4.13 -6.14
C ALA A 242 3.49 -4.97 -5.70
N ILE A 243 3.93 -5.86 -6.58
CA ILE A 243 5.02 -6.79 -6.33
C ILE A 243 6.02 -6.69 -7.50
N GLY A 244 7.30 -6.48 -7.20
CA GLY A 244 8.32 -6.42 -8.24
C GLY A 244 8.36 -7.70 -9.09
N GLY A 245 8.50 -7.57 -10.41
CA GLY A 245 8.52 -8.72 -11.33
C GLY A 245 7.20 -9.52 -11.43
N ASN A 246 6.12 -9.08 -10.80
CA ASN A 246 4.85 -9.81 -10.80
C ASN A 246 4.26 -9.91 -12.21
N ARG A 247 3.66 -11.06 -12.49
CA ARG A 247 3.03 -11.39 -13.77
C ARG A 247 1.56 -11.65 -13.54
N ILE A 248 0.74 -11.28 -14.51
CA ILE A 248 -0.70 -11.51 -14.49
C ILE A 248 -0.98 -13.01 -14.39
N LEU A 249 -0.30 -13.83 -15.21
CA LEU A 249 -0.71 -15.22 -15.47
C LEU A 249 0.12 -16.30 -14.78
N ASN A 250 1.33 -15.98 -14.34
CA ASN A 250 2.27 -16.98 -13.83
C ASN A 250 2.88 -16.52 -12.51
N ASP A 251 3.10 -17.47 -11.61
CA ASP A 251 3.77 -17.21 -10.33
C ASP A 251 5.26 -16.92 -10.54
N SER A 252 5.92 -16.46 -9.49
CA SER A 252 7.38 -16.31 -9.43
C SER A 252 8.07 -17.60 -9.88
N GLU A 253 9.13 -17.44 -10.68
CA GLU A 253 9.98 -18.56 -11.07
C GLU A 253 10.63 -19.17 -9.82
N SER A 254 10.68 -20.50 -9.75
CA SER A 254 11.14 -21.23 -8.55
C SER A 254 12.55 -20.84 -8.10
N LYS A 255 13.44 -20.53 -9.05
CA LYS A 255 14.82 -20.08 -8.79
C LYS A 255 14.91 -18.72 -8.09
N LEU A 256 13.83 -17.94 -8.09
CA LEU A 256 13.74 -16.64 -7.42
C LEU A 256 13.11 -16.75 -6.02
N HIS A 257 12.86 -17.97 -5.53
CA HIS A 257 12.36 -18.21 -4.18
C HIS A 257 11.11 -17.38 -3.82
N GLY A 258 10.17 -17.23 -4.75
CA GLY A 258 8.92 -16.48 -4.48
C GLY A 258 9.05 -14.96 -4.47
N LEU A 259 10.21 -14.40 -4.85
CA LEU A 259 10.47 -12.96 -4.87
C LEU A 259 9.42 -12.18 -5.70
N PHE A 260 8.95 -12.75 -6.81
CA PHE A 260 7.96 -12.09 -7.68
C PHE A 260 6.51 -12.45 -7.33
N GLY A 261 6.31 -13.12 -6.19
CA GLY A 261 5.01 -13.45 -5.62
C GLY A 261 4.17 -14.43 -6.46
N PRO A 262 2.95 -14.73 -5.98
CA PRO A 262 1.94 -15.42 -6.79
C PRO A 262 1.48 -14.54 -7.95
N SER A 263 1.02 -15.18 -9.03
CA SER A 263 0.41 -14.53 -10.19
C SER A 263 -0.66 -13.54 -9.78
N GLY A 264 -0.75 -12.44 -10.52
CA GLY A 264 -1.73 -11.40 -10.27
C GLY A 264 -3.16 -11.97 -10.23
N ILE A 265 -3.54 -12.87 -11.16
CA ILE A 265 -4.87 -13.53 -11.14
C ILE A 265 -5.15 -14.34 -9.88
N SER A 266 -4.12 -14.86 -9.22
CA SER A 266 -4.27 -15.64 -7.99
C SER A 266 -4.37 -14.76 -6.75
N ARG A 267 -3.74 -13.58 -6.75
CA ARG A 267 -3.73 -12.66 -5.59
C ARG A 267 -4.73 -11.51 -5.68
N PHE A 268 -5.26 -11.20 -6.86
CA PHE A 268 -6.02 -9.97 -7.09
C PHE A 268 -7.23 -9.84 -6.17
N GLU A 269 -8.04 -10.90 -6.01
CA GLU A 269 -9.22 -10.85 -5.15
C GLU A 269 -8.84 -10.48 -3.71
N LYS A 270 -7.88 -11.20 -3.13
CA LYS A 270 -7.37 -10.90 -1.78
C LYS A 270 -6.82 -9.47 -1.70
N ALA A 271 -6.04 -9.04 -2.70
CA ALA A 271 -5.45 -7.72 -2.77
C ALA A 271 -6.49 -6.59 -2.80
N ILE A 272 -7.71 -6.84 -3.27
CA ILE A 272 -8.79 -5.85 -3.26
C ILE A 272 -9.73 -5.98 -2.05
N THR A 273 -9.86 -7.16 -1.46
CA THR A 273 -10.77 -7.41 -0.34
C THR A 273 -10.15 -7.22 1.04
N ASP A 274 -8.81 -7.28 1.15
CA ASP A 274 -8.11 -7.08 2.42
C ASP A 274 -8.17 -5.63 2.95
N HIS A 275 -8.74 -4.71 2.16
CA HIS A 275 -8.84 -3.29 2.47
C HIS A 275 -10.30 -2.86 2.63
N GLU A 276 -10.81 -2.80 3.87
CA GLU A 276 -12.23 -2.58 4.19
C GLU A 276 -12.85 -1.33 3.52
N GLY A 277 -12.07 -0.28 3.30
CA GLY A 277 -12.53 0.96 2.66
C GLY A 277 -12.12 1.14 1.20
N ALA A 278 -11.64 0.11 0.50
CA ALA A 278 -11.32 0.22 -0.91
C ALA A 278 -12.55 0.64 -1.74
N LYS A 279 -12.34 1.52 -2.71
CA LYS A 279 -13.40 2.01 -3.62
C LYS A 279 -12.98 1.91 -5.09
N TYR A 280 -11.69 2.06 -5.33
CA TYR A 280 -11.12 2.17 -6.67
C TYR A 280 -9.87 1.31 -6.78
N VAL A 281 -9.63 0.78 -7.97
CA VAL A 281 -8.41 0.06 -8.32
C VAL A 281 -7.85 0.68 -9.60
N VAL A 282 -6.58 1.04 -9.60
CA VAL A 282 -5.80 1.38 -10.79
C VAL A 282 -4.85 0.22 -11.05
N VAL A 283 -4.99 -0.43 -12.20
CA VAL A 283 -4.18 -1.60 -12.57
C VAL A 283 -3.13 -1.20 -13.60
N LEU A 284 -1.86 -1.39 -13.26
CA LEU A 284 -0.73 -1.34 -14.19
C LEU A 284 0.07 -2.63 -14.06
N GLU A 285 -0.16 -3.58 -14.96
CA GLU A 285 0.54 -4.87 -14.97
C GLU A 285 0.60 -5.44 -16.39
N GLY A 286 1.55 -6.34 -16.63
CA GLY A 286 1.65 -7.15 -17.83
C GLY A 286 2.96 -6.99 -18.59
N VAL A 287 3.82 -6.03 -18.21
CA VAL A 287 5.14 -5.89 -18.82
C VAL A 287 6.00 -7.15 -18.57
N ASN A 288 5.92 -7.73 -17.36
CA ASN A 288 6.63 -8.95 -17.01
C ASN A 288 6.13 -10.19 -17.76
N ASP A 289 4.82 -10.32 -18.00
CA ASP A 289 4.25 -11.40 -18.85
C ASP A 289 4.83 -11.35 -20.27
N ILE A 290 5.10 -10.14 -20.76
CA ILE A 290 5.68 -9.90 -22.08
C ILE A 290 7.19 -10.16 -22.07
N MET A 291 7.92 -9.58 -21.11
CA MET A 291 9.39 -9.50 -21.18
C MET A 291 10.14 -10.61 -20.47
N HIS A 292 9.56 -11.26 -19.45
CA HIS A 292 10.29 -12.29 -18.69
C HIS A 292 10.68 -13.50 -19.55
N THR A 293 9.93 -13.75 -20.62
CA THR A 293 10.18 -14.83 -21.59
C THR A 293 11.00 -14.37 -22.79
N GLY A 294 11.42 -13.10 -22.79
CA GLY A 294 12.31 -12.52 -23.79
C GLY A 294 13.75 -13.04 -23.70
N PRO A 295 14.61 -12.65 -24.65
CA PRO A 295 16.01 -13.06 -24.66
C PRO A 295 16.71 -12.68 -23.34
N GLY A 296 17.25 -13.66 -22.61
CA GLY A 296 17.93 -13.43 -21.33
C GLY A 296 17.00 -13.21 -20.13
N GLY A 297 15.68 -13.28 -20.33
CA GLY A 297 14.71 -13.11 -19.26
C GLY A 297 14.70 -14.27 -18.25
N PRO A 298 14.11 -14.05 -17.06
CA PRO A 298 14.11 -15.06 -16.00
C PRO A 298 13.20 -16.26 -16.29
N ALA A 299 12.18 -16.13 -17.13
CA ALA A 299 11.20 -17.17 -17.39
C ALA A 299 11.60 -18.09 -18.56
N PRO A 300 11.24 -19.39 -18.51
CA PRO A 300 11.46 -20.30 -19.62
C PRO A 300 10.54 -19.99 -20.81
N ALA A 301 10.99 -20.36 -22.01
CA ALA A 301 10.20 -20.18 -23.24
C ALA A 301 8.84 -20.93 -23.22
N SER A 302 8.68 -21.95 -22.37
CA SER A 302 7.40 -22.65 -22.16
C SER A 302 6.31 -21.77 -21.54
N GLU A 303 6.69 -20.65 -20.93
CA GLU A 303 5.76 -19.69 -20.30
C GLU A 303 5.42 -18.50 -21.22
N ILE A 304 5.82 -18.52 -22.50
CA ILE A 304 5.45 -17.47 -23.45
C ILE A 304 3.93 -17.43 -23.59
N VAL A 305 3.34 -16.27 -23.28
CA VAL A 305 1.90 -16.02 -23.39
C VAL A 305 1.55 -15.18 -24.61
N THR A 306 0.36 -15.37 -25.14
CA THR A 306 -0.22 -14.54 -26.21
C THR A 306 -0.84 -13.26 -25.63
N LYS A 307 -1.07 -12.26 -26.48
CA LYS A 307 -1.84 -11.06 -26.07
C LYS A 307 -3.23 -11.41 -25.55
N ASP A 308 -3.89 -12.42 -26.11
CA ASP A 308 -5.24 -12.80 -25.73
C ASP A 308 -5.28 -13.46 -24.34
N GLN A 309 -4.22 -14.17 -23.97
CA GLN A 309 -4.07 -14.69 -22.60
C GLN A 309 -3.88 -13.55 -21.60
N ILE A 310 -3.02 -12.56 -21.91
CA ILE A 310 -2.85 -11.35 -21.07
C ILE A 310 -4.20 -10.62 -20.91
N ILE A 311 -4.90 -10.37 -22.02
CA ILE A 311 -6.23 -9.75 -22.03
C ILE A 311 -7.24 -10.56 -21.20
N THR A 312 -7.16 -11.89 -21.22
CA THR A 312 -8.04 -12.75 -20.41
C THR A 312 -7.77 -12.56 -18.91
N GLY A 313 -6.51 -12.46 -18.50
CA GLY A 313 -6.14 -12.13 -17.12
C GLY A 313 -6.63 -10.74 -16.70
N LEU A 314 -6.44 -9.72 -17.54
CA LEU A 314 -6.96 -8.36 -17.28
C LEU A 314 -8.49 -8.34 -17.16
N LYS A 315 -9.22 -9.10 -17.98
CA LYS A 315 -10.68 -9.25 -17.85
C LYS A 315 -11.08 -9.90 -16.53
N LYS A 316 -10.26 -10.82 -15.99
CA LYS A 316 -10.53 -11.43 -14.69
C LYS A 316 -10.43 -10.40 -13.56
N TYR A 317 -9.48 -9.47 -13.62
CA TYR A 317 -9.43 -8.35 -12.66
C TYR A 317 -10.69 -7.49 -12.73
N ILE A 318 -11.17 -7.20 -13.93
CA ILE A 318 -12.40 -6.40 -14.11
C ILE A 318 -13.60 -7.11 -13.47
N GLU A 319 -13.77 -8.39 -13.77
CA GLU A 319 -14.84 -9.22 -13.19
C GLU A 319 -14.80 -9.20 -11.65
N LEU A 320 -13.64 -9.53 -11.06
CA LEU A 320 -13.46 -9.57 -9.61
C LEU A 320 -13.69 -8.21 -8.95
N ALA A 321 -13.18 -7.12 -9.53
CA ALA A 321 -13.40 -5.78 -9.01
C ALA A 321 -14.89 -5.42 -8.99
N HIS A 322 -15.63 -5.73 -10.06
CA HIS A 322 -17.07 -5.48 -10.15
C HIS A 322 -17.88 -6.35 -9.20
N GLU A 323 -17.50 -7.61 -8.99
CA GLU A 323 -18.11 -8.51 -7.99
C GLU A 323 -18.02 -7.94 -6.56
N HIS A 324 -16.91 -7.25 -6.26
CA HIS A 324 -16.68 -6.58 -4.97
C HIS A 324 -17.10 -5.09 -4.96
N ASN A 325 -17.88 -4.65 -5.95
CA ASN A 325 -18.39 -3.27 -6.07
C ASN A 325 -17.31 -2.17 -6.14
N LEU A 326 -16.14 -2.50 -6.66
CA LEU A 326 -15.05 -1.56 -6.91
C LEU A 326 -15.09 -1.05 -8.34
N LYS A 327 -14.65 0.20 -8.52
CA LYS A 327 -14.37 0.76 -9.85
C LYS A 327 -12.94 0.45 -10.25
N ILE A 328 -12.73 -0.01 -11.48
CA ILE A 328 -11.42 -0.45 -11.96
C ILE A 328 -10.98 0.32 -13.20
N TYR A 329 -9.79 0.90 -13.12
CA TYR A 329 -9.16 1.69 -14.17
C TYR A 329 -7.94 0.96 -14.72
N GLY A 330 -7.90 0.76 -16.03
CA GLY A 330 -6.78 0.10 -16.71
C GLY A 330 -5.73 1.12 -17.13
N ALA A 331 -4.49 0.93 -16.71
CA ALA A 331 -3.36 1.69 -17.19
C ALA A 331 -2.64 0.97 -18.34
N THR A 332 -2.27 1.70 -19.40
CA THR A 332 -1.51 1.12 -20.52
C THR A 332 -0.07 0.78 -20.11
N ILE A 333 0.46 -0.33 -20.62
CA ILE A 333 1.82 -0.82 -20.39
C ILE A 333 2.85 0.13 -21.03
N MET A 334 3.81 0.59 -20.24
CA MET A 334 4.83 1.58 -20.63
C MET A 334 5.83 1.04 -21.67
N PRO A 335 6.45 1.92 -22.48
CA PRO A 335 7.52 1.54 -23.40
C PRO A 335 8.78 1.08 -22.64
N PHE A 336 9.51 0.11 -23.20
CA PHE A 336 10.71 -0.47 -22.55
C PHE A 336 11.89 -0.72 -23.52
N LYS A 337 11.92 -0.05 -24.68
CA LYS A 337 13.03 -0.18 -25.64
C LYS A 337 14.32 0.35 -25.04
N GLY A 338 15.31 -0.53 -25.01
CA GLY A 338 16.62 -0.31 -24.39
C GLY A 338 16.87 -1.22 -23.20
N TYR A 339 15.81 -1.78 -22.60
CA TYR A 339 15.95 -2.73 -21.51
C TYR A 339 16.60 -4.03 -21.99
N GLU A 340 17.31 -4.72 -21.11
CA GLU A 340 18.21 -5.83 -21.47
C GLU A 340 17.51 -6.99 -22.19
N VAL A 341 16.24 -7.26 -21.87
CA VAL A 341 15.42 -8.34 -22.46
C VAL A 341 14.56 -7.87 -23.65
N TYR A 342 14.75 -6.65 -24.14
CA TYR A 342 13.93 -6.09 -25.22
C TYR A 342 14.07 -6.86 -26.55
N ALA A 343 12.93 -7.04 -27.22
CA ALA A 343 12.87 -7.43 -28.63
C ALA A 343 11.66 -6.76 -29.30
N ASP A 344 11.75 -6.49 -30.60
CA ASP A 344 10.71 -5.76 -31.33
C ASP A 344 9.36 -6.52 -31.32
N GLU A 345 9.38 -7.85 -31.35
CA GLU A 345 8.17 -8.69 -31.24
C GLU A 345 7.45 -8.52 -29.89
N LEU A 346 8.19 -8.24 -28.82
CA LEU A 346 7.63 -8.01 -27.49
C LEU A 346 6.94 -6.65 -27.42
N ASP A 347 7.52 -5.61 -28.03
CA ASP A 347 6.91 -4.28 -28.11
C ASP A 347 5.68 -4.26 -29.02
N ILE A 348 5.65 -5.09 -30.08
CA ILE A 348 4.43 -5.33 -30.87
C ILE A 348 3.33 -5.87 -29.97
N LYS A 349 3.60 -6.95 -29.21
CA LYS A 349 2.62 -7.54 -28.28
C LYS A 349 2.13 -6.53 -27.25
N ARG A 350 3.03 -5.72 -26.69
CA ARG A 350 2.69 -4.63 -25.76
C ARG A 350 1.71 -3.63 -26.38
N LYS A 351 2.00 -3.16 -27.60
CA LYS A 351 1.13 -2.22 -28.32
C LYS A 351 -0.25 -2.81 -28.61
N GLU A 352 -0.33 -4.10 -28.95
CA GLU A 352 -1.60 -4.79 -29.17
C GLU A 352 -2.44 -4.91 -27.88
N VAL A 353 -1.81 -5.20 -26.74
CA VAL A 353 -2.49 -5.20 -25.43
C VAL A 353 -2.96 -3.78 -25.08
N ASN A 354 -2.12 -2.76 -25.27
CA ASN A 354 -2.49 -1.37 -25.02
C ASN A 354 -3.65 -0.89 -25.90
N GLU A 355 -3.69 -1.30 -27.16
CA GLU A 355 -4.80 -0.98 -28.05
C GLU A 355 -6.12 -1.55 -27.51
N TRP A 356 -6.10 -2.79 -27.00
CA TRP A 356 -7.27 -3.36 -26.32
C TRP A 356 -7.66 -2.59 -25.05
N ILE A 357 -6.69 -2.20 -24.22
CA ILE A 357 -6.94 -1.40 -23.01
C ILE A 357 -7.66 -0.09 -23.41
N ARG A 358 -7.16 0.62 -24.43
CA ARG A 358 -7.70 1.91 -24.88
C ARG A 358 -9.09 1.82 -25.50
N THR A 359 -9.37 0.79 -26.29
CA THR A 359 -10.53 0.79 -27.20
C THR A 359 -11.65 -0.17 -26.80
N SER A 360 -11.38 -1.16 -25.95
CA SER A 360 -12.36 -2.21 -25.65
C SER A 360 -13.59 -1.75 -24.88
N GLY A 361 -13.49 -0.63 -24.16
CA GLY A 361 -14.54 -0.13 -23.26
C GLY A 361 -14.85 -1.09 -22.09
N LYS A 362 -13.90 -1.94 -21.70
CA LYS A 362 -14.10 -2.94 -20.64
C LYS A 362 -13.80 -2.42 -19.24
N PHE A 363 -12.79 -1.57 -19.08
CA PHE A 363 -12.52 -0.88 -17.80
C PHE A 363 -13.52 0.26 -17.58
N ASP A 364 -13.71 0.68 -16.32
CA ASP A 364 -14.51 1.85 -15.98
C ASP A 364 -13.86 3.17 -16.47
N GLY A 365 -12.56 3.12 -16.77
CA GLY A 365 -11.80 4.18 -17.43
C GLY A 365 -10.38 3.72 -17.76
N VAL A 366 -9.67 4.52 -18.56
CA VAL A 366 -8.32 4.20 -19.04
C VAL A 366 -7.37 5.33 -18.68
N ILE A 367 -6.17 4.95 -18.24
CA ILE A 367 -5.06 5.87 -17.94
C ILE A 367 -3.91 5.54 -18.90
N ASP A 368 -3.54 6.48 -19.77
CA ASP A 368 -2.56 6.23 -20.83
C ASP A 368 -1.13 6.55 -20.37
N PHE A 369 -0.58 5.73 -19.48
CA PHE A 369 0.82 5.86 -19.02
C PHE A 369 1.85 5.66 -20.13
N ASP A 370 1.54 4.89 -21.17
CA ASP A 370 2.38 4.72 -22.36
C ASP A 370 2.55 6.08 -23.04
N LYS A 371 1.44 6.78 -23.33
CA LYS A 371 1.48 8.14 -23.88
C LYS A 371 2.10 9.17 -22.93
N ALA A 372 1.89 9.02 -21.62
CA ALA A 372 2.43 9.94 -20.62
C ALA A 372 3.96 9.88 -20.53
N THR A 373 4.57 8.74 -20.88
CA THR A 373 5.99 8.46 -20.60
C THR A 373 6.85 8.25 -21.84
N LEU A 374 6.26 7.97 -23.01
CA LEU A 374 7.01 7.71 -24.24
C LEU A 374 7.84 8.90 -24.72
N ASP A 375 8.95 8.60 -25.41
CA ASP A 375 9.67 9.60 -26.20
C ASP A 375 8.92 9.88 -27.51
N PRO A 376 8.51 11.12 -27.81
CA PRO A 376 7.81 11.43 -29.06
C PRO A 376 8.64 11.15 -30.32
N ASN A 377 9.97 11.12 -30.22
CA ASN A 377 10.86 10.79 -31.34
C ASN A 377 11.12 9.28 -31.48
N ASN A 378 10.83 8.50 -30.44
CA ASN A 378 10.94 7.05 -30.46
C ASN A 378 9.91 6.44 -29.48
N PRO A 379 8.65 6.26 -29.92
CA PRO A 379 7.55 5.87 -29.02
C PRO A 379 7.67 4.50 -28.35
N SER A 380 8.69 3.72 -28.69
CA SER A 380 8.99 2.43 -28.04
C SER A 380 9.91 2.56 -26.82
N ARG A 381 10.50 3.74 -26.56
CA ARG A 381 11.32 4.01 -25.36
C ARG A 381 10.68 5.04 -24.44
N LEU A 382 11.07 5.03 -23.17
CA LEU A 382 10.81 6.13 -22.25
C LEU A 382 11.49 7.41 -22.73
N LEU A 383 10.83 8.55 -22.52
CA LEU A 383 11.48 9.84 -22.65
C LEU A 383 12.70 9.89 -21.71
N PRO A 384 13.90 10.33 -22.14
CA PRO A 384 15.10 10.24 -21.31
C PRO A 384 15.00 10.90 -19.93
N ARG A 385 14.14 11.91 -19.77
CA ARG A 385 13.88 12.54 -18.46
C ARG A 385 13.08 11.64 -17.51
N TYR A 386 12.27 10.77 -18.06
CA TYR A 386 11.39 9.84 -17.34
C TYR A 386 12.02 8.48 -17.14
N ASP A 387 13.21 8.24 -17.67
CA ASP A 387 13.94 6.98 -17.56
C ASP A 387 14.85 7.00 -16.31
N SER A 388 14.80 5.96 -15.49
CA SER A 388 15.72 5.79 -14.35
C SER A 388 17.15 5.46 -14.78
N GLY A 389 17.33 5.07 -16.05
CA GLY A 389 18.60 4.70 -16.68
C GLY A 389 18.64 3.24 -17.11
N ASP A 390 17.66 2.43 -16.72
CA ASP A 390 17.55 1.03 -17.14
C ASP A 390 16.63 0.82 -18.35
N HIS A 391 15.93 1.87 -18.81
CA HIS A 391 15.00 1.85 -19.93
C HIS A 391 13.69 1.07 -19.69
N LEU A 392 13.35 0.75 -18.44
CA LEU A 392 12.09 0.10 -18.06
C LEU A 392 11.39 0.87 -16.93
N HIS A 393 12.11 1.18 -15.86
CA HIS A 393 11.55 1.79 -14.67
C HIS A 393 11.56 3.32 -14.78
N PRO A 394 10.44 3.99 -14.47
CA PRO A 394 10.39 5.44 -14.48
C PRO A 394 11.30 6.06 -13.41
N SER A 395 11.93 7.18 -13.74
CA SER A 395 12.50 8.09 -12.74
C SER A 395 11.39 8.79 -11.94
N ASP A 396 11.74 9.53 -10.89
CA ASP A 396 10.76 10.34 -10.15
C ASP A 396 10.00 11.33 -11.05
N ALA A 397 10.65 11.90 -12.06
CA ALA A 397 9.96 12.76 -13.03
C ALA A 397 8.98 11.98 -13.91
N GLY A 398 9.26 10.70 -14.18
CA GLY A 398 8.34 9.79 -14.86
C GLY A 398 7.14 9.43 -13.98
N GLY A 399 7.37 9.12 -12.71
CA GLY A 399 6.31 8.86 -11.73
C GLY A 399 5.37 10.05 -11.56
N GLU A 400 5.91 11.27 -11.50
CA GLU A 400 5.10 12.50 -11.47
C GLU A 400 4.27 12.69 -12.75
N ALA A 401 4.86 12.42 -13.93
CA ALA A 401 4.16 12.52 -15.21
C ALA A 401 3.03 11.49 -15.32
N MET A 402 3.23 10.27 -14.82
CA MET A 402 2.20 9.23 -14.72
C MET A 402 1.04 9.70 -13.83
N ALA A 403 1.31 10.15 -12.60
CA ALA A 403 0.26 10.61 -11.69
C ALA A 403 -0.58 11.76 -12.30
N LYS A 404 0.07 12.72 -12.98
CA LYS A 404 -0.63 13.83 -13.67
C LYS A 404 -1.49 13.40 -14.87
N ALA A 405 -1.24 12.22 -15.43
CA ALA A 405 -2.06 11.67 -16.50
C ALA A 405 -3.40 11.09 -15.99
N ILE A 406 -3.56 10.92 -14.68
CA ILE A 406 -4.78 10.39 -14.07
C ILE A 406 -5.82 11.51 -13.93
N ASP A 407 -6.97 11.37 -14.59
CA ASP A 407 -8.10 12.29 -14.37
C ASP A 407 -8.71 12.02 -13.00
N LEU A 408 -8.48 12.93 -12.04
CA LEU A 408 -8.99 12.80 -10.67
C LEU A 408 -10.54 12.73 -10.61
N LYS A 409 -11.26 13.09 -11.67
CA LYS A 409 -12.72 12.89 -11.75
C LYS A 409 -13.12 11.42 -11.70
N PHE A 410 -12.22 10.49 -12.06
CA PHE A 410 -12.42 9.06 -11.84
C PHE A 410 -12.76 8.74 -10.38
N PHE A 411 -12.32 9.58 -9.43
CA PHE A 411 -12.51 9.35 -8.00
C PHE A 411 -13.60 10.23 -7.37
N SER A 412 -14.42 10.88 -8.19
CA SER A 412 -15.46 11.82 -7.75
C SER A 412 -16.85 11.20 -7.54
N GLY A 413 -17.04 9.93 -7.88
CA GLY A 413 -18.31 9.21 -7.77
C GLY A 413 -18.44 8.44 -6.45
N ASN A 414 -19.18 8.98 -5.48
CA ASN A 414 -19.84 8.18 -4.45
C ASN A 414 -21.33 8.07 -4.77
#